data_AF-A0A1E7YU99-F1
#
_entry.id   AF-A0A1E7YU99-F1
#
_cell.length_a   1.000
_cell.length_b   1.000
_cell.length_c   1.000
_cell.angle_alpha   90.00
_cell.angle_beta   90.00
_cell.angle_gamma   90.00
#
_symmetry.space_group_name_H-M   'P 1'
#
loop_
_entity.id
_entity.type
_entity.pdbx_description
1 polymer ?
#
loop_
_entity_poly.entity_id
_entity_poly.type
_entity_poly.pdbx_seq_one_letter_code
_entity_poly.pdbx_strand_id
1 'polypeptide(L)'
;MPPLRPDAVIVEAQTKRGKICRLVDNTATVAVTELEELLQELIAQDLFQPLGLSSAGGSSIRIGAPQSGHIQLGETLYRLIVIDHEARLEPF
;
A
#
# COMPACT_ATOMS: atom_id res chain seq x y z
N MET A 1 10.92 7.85 -2.10
CA MET A 1 10.61 6.71 -2.99
C MET A 1 11.25 6.95 -4.34
N PRO A 2 11.65 5.90 -5.08
CA PRO A 2 12.11 6.04 -6.46
C PRO A 2 11.01 6.69 -7.33
N PRO A 3 11.37 7.27 -8.49
CA PRO A 3 10.37 7.74 -9.46
C PRO A 3 9.50 6.57 -9.95
N LEU A 4 8.27 6.88 -10.36
CA LEU A 4 7.40 5.88 -10.99
C LEU A 4 8.01 5.43 -12.31
N ARG A 5 8.03 4.13 -12.54
CA ARG A 5 8.38 3.60 -13.85
C ARG A 5 7.29 3.93 -14.88
N PRO A 6 7.62 4.03 -16.17
CA PRO A 6 6.62 4.28 -17.21
C PRO A 6 5.55 3.19 -17.34
N ASP A 7 5.87 1.97 -16.91
CA ASP A 7 5.02 0.77 -16.92
C ASP A 7 4.37 0.49 -15.56
N ALA A 8 4.47 1.42 -14.58
CA ALA A 8 3.85 1.25 -13.28
C ALA A 8 2.33 1.08 -13.40
N VAL A 9 1.79 0.11 -12.69
CA VAL A 9 0.35 -0.19 -12.67
C VAL A 9 -0.27 0.48 -11.47
N ILE A 10 -1.38 1.19 -11.67
CA ILE A 10 -2.08 1.91 -10.61
C ILE A 10 -3.52 1.43 -10.57
N VAL A 11 -3.96 1.00 -9.39
CA VAL A 11 -5.37 0.71 -9.11
C VAL A 11 -5.88 1.69 -8.04
N GLU A 12 -7.11 2.15 -8.21
CA GLU A 12 -7.74 3.14 -7.32
C GLU A 12 -9.02 2.58 -6.72
N ALA A 13 -9.30 2.99 -5.49
CA ALA A 13 -10.54 2.66 -4.79
C ALA A 13 -10.90 3.77 -3.80
N GLN A 14 -12.00 3.56 -3.08
CA GLN A 14 -12.47 4.49 -2.07
C GLN A 14 -12.31 3.87 -0.67
N THR A 15 -11.64 4.59 0.22
CA THR A 15 -11.57 4.24 1.64
C THR A 15 -12.96 4.22 2.27
N LYS A 16 -13.10 3.57 3.44
CA LYS A 16 -14.35 3.54 4.23
C LYS A 16 -14.94 4.93 4.53
N ARG A 17 -14.10 5.99 4.49
CA ARG A 17 -14.49 7.39 4.76
C ARG A 17 -14.71 8.22 3.49
N GLY A 18 -14.77 7.57 2.33
CA GLY A 18 -15.08 8.23 1.07
C GLY A 18 -13.89 8.90 0.37
N LYS A 19 -12.66 8.77 0.90
CA LYS A 19 -11.45 9.33 0.25
C LYS A 19 -10.91 8.36 -0.79
N ILE A 20 -10.48 8.89 -1.94
CA ILE A 20 -9.78 8.10 -2.95
C ILE A 20 -8.43 7.67 -2.39
N CYS A 21 -8.13 6.38 -2.53
CA CYS A 21 -6.80 5.82 -2.29
C CYS A 21 -6.35 4.99 -3.48
N ARG A 22 -5.05 4.79 -3.60
CA ARG A 22 -4.44 4.05 -4.70
C ARG A 22 -3.35 3.10 -4.23
N LEU A 23 -3.24 1.97 -4.93
CA LEU A 23 -2.09 1.09 -4.85
C LEU A 23 -1.32 1.17 -6.16
N VAL A 24 -0.02 1.38 -6.04
CA VAL A 24 0.91 1.48 -7.15
C VAL A 24 1.82 0.27 -7.14
N ASP A 25 1.76 -0.54 -8.19
CA ASP A 25 2.81 -1.50 -8.49
C ASP A 25 3.89 -0.84 -9.34
N ASN A 26 5.00 -0.48 -8.70
CA ASN A 26 6.16 0.08 -9.37
C ASN A 26 7.13 -1.00 -9.87
N THR A 27 6.76 -2.28 -9.80
CA THR A 27 7.51 -3.39 -10.40
C THR A 27 6.91 -3.84 -11.74
N ALA A 28 5.63 -3.54 -11.98
CA ALA A 28 4.87 -3.95 -13.16
C ALA A 28 4.83 -5.48 -13.34
N THR A 29 4.87 -6.23 -12.25
CA THR A 29 4.88 -7.70 -12.24
C THR A 29 3.66 -8.32 -11.59
N VAL A 30 2.85 -7.54 -10.88
CA VAL A 30 1.66 -8.04 -10.17
C VAL A 30 0.43 -7.93 -11.06
N ALA A 31 -0.43 -8.96 -11.06
CA ALA A 31 -1.67 -8.92 -11.82
C ALA A 31 -2.63 -7.85 -11.24
N VAL A 32 -3.36 -7.16 -12.11
CA VAL A 32 -4.32 -6.11 -11.69
C VAL A 32 -5.31 -6.63 -10.65
N THR A 33 -5.81 -7.86 -10.81
CA THR A 33 -6.74 -8.47 -9.85
C THR A 33 -6.12 -8.66 -8.46
N GLU A 34 -4.85 -9.07 -8.37
CA GLU A 34 -4.14 -9.18 -7.08
C GLU A 34 -3.91 -7.80 -6.45
N LEU A 35 -3.68 -6.77 -7.27
CA LEU A 35 -3.57 -5.39 -6.79
C LEU A 35 -4.90 -4.87 -6.25
N GLU A 36 -6.01 -5.17 -6.91
CA GLU A 36 -7.35 -4.81 -6.45
C GLU A 36 -7.69 -5.50 -5.14
N GLU A 37 -7.42 -6.80 -5.02
CA GLU A 37 -7.61 -7.58 -3.78
C GLU A 37 -6.78 -7.00 -2.63
N LEU A 38 -5.49 -6.74 -2.87
CA LEU A 38 -4.61 -6.12 -1.88
C LEU A 38 -5.11 -4.73 -1.48
N LEU A 39 -5.52 -3.90 -2.44
CA LEU A 39 -6.06 -2.57 -2.14
C LEU A 39 -7.30 -2.66 -1.24
N GLN A 40 -8.19 -3.62 -1.47
CA GLN A 40 -9.34 -3.85 -0.61
C GLN A 40 -8.94 -4.31 0.79
N GLU A 41 -7.94 -5.18 0.93
CA GLU A 41 -7.41 -5.58 2.24
C GLU A 41 -6.82 -4.40 3.02
N LEU A 42 -6.04 -3.53 2.36
CA LEU A 42 -5.47 -2.33 2.98
C LEU A 42 -6.56 -1.36 3.45
N ILE A 43 -7.64 -1.21 2.67
CA ILE A 43 -8.84 -0.44 3.07
C ILE A 43 -9.55 -1.12 4.24
N ALA A 44 -9.71 -2.44 4.21
CA ALA A 44 -10.35 -3.20 5.27
C ALA A 44 -9.62 -3.07 6.60
N GLN A 45 -8.29 -3.01 6.57
CA GLN A 45 -7.41 -2.79 7.73
C GLN A 45 -7.28 -1.32 8.16
N ASP A 46 -7.95 -0.39 7.45
CA ASP A 46 -7.94 1.05 7.73
C ASP A 46 -6.52 1.67 7.67
N LEU A 47 -5.67 1.18 6.75
CA LEU A 47 -4.26 1.59 6.64
C LEU A 47 -4.03 2.91 5.89
N PHE A 48 -5.05 3.43 5.18
CA PHE A 48 -5.00 4.73 4.48
C PHE A 48 -5.45 5.91 5.35
N GLN A 49 -5.33 5.80 6.67
CA GLN A 49 -5.72 6.86 7.60
C GLN A 49 -4.54 7.80 7.90
N PRO A 50 -4.82 9.09 8.20
CA PRO A 50 -3.81 10.00 8.72
C PRO A 50 -3.08 9.35 9.89
N LEU A 51 -1.75 9.30 9.81
CA LEU A 51 -0.87 8.57 10.71
C LEU A 51 -1.14 8.97 12.17
N GLY A 52 -1.88 8.12 12.90
CA GLY A 52 -2.32 8.40 14.26
C GLY A 52 -2.89 7.21 15.04
N LEU A 53 -3.36 6.15 14.37
CA LEU A 53 -3.79 4.91 15.05
C LEU A 53 -3.61 3.70 14.13
N SER A 54 -2.49 2.96 14.24
CA SER A 54 -2.49 1.54 13.83
C SER A 54 -2.79 0.68 15.04
N SER A 55 -3.92 -0.01 14.98
CA SER A 55 -4.34 -1.08 15.91
C SER A 55 -3.69 -2.42 15.57
N ALA A 56 -2.39 -2.44 15.27
CA ALA A 56 -1.62 -3.66 15.08
C ALA A 56 -0.41 -3.57 16.02
N GLY A 57 -0.46 -4.35 17.10
CA GLY A 57 0.52 -4.30 18.18
C GLY A 57 1.93 -4.61 17.71
N GLY A 58 2.88 -3.74 18.10
CA GLY A 58 4.31 -4.02 18.02
C GLY A 58 5.15 -2.87 17.50
N SER A 59 5.73 -2.11 18.43
CA SER A 59 6.88 -1.21 18.26
C SER A 59 6.64 0.16 17.59
N SER A 60 6.67 1.21 18.42
CA SER A 60 6.94 2.63 18.09
C SER A 60 6.24 3.19 16.83
N ILE A 61 4.97 3.61 16.97
CA ILE A 61 4.29 4.41 15.95
C ILE A 61 4.93 5.81 15.90
N ARG A 62 5.70 6.11 14.85
CA ARG A 62 6.10 7.49 14.51
C ARG A 62 4.98 8.15 13.71
N ILE A 63 4.28 9.10 14.34
CA ILE A 63 3.28 9.96 13.71
C ILE A 63 3.93 10.68 12.51
N GLY A 64 3.36 10.54 11.31
CA GLY A 64 3.84 11.23 10.10
C GLY A 64 4.94 10.51 9.29
N ALA A 65 5.37 9.29 9.66
CA ALA A 65 6.32 8.49 8.88
C ALA A 65 5.63 7.43 8.00
N PRO A 66 6.17 7.11 6.80
CA PRO A 66 5.69 6.01 5.97
C PRO A 66 5.60 4.70 6.75
N GLN A 67 4.49 3.97 6.62
CA GLN A 67 4.42 2.60 7.11
C GLN A 67 5.06 1.69 6.07
N SER A 68 6.20 1.11 6.42
CA SER A 68 6.90 0.12 5.57
C SER A 68 6.70 -1.28 6.12
N GLY A 69 6.16 -2.18 5.31
CA GLY A 69 6.03 -3.60 5.60
C GLY A 69 6.54 -4.45 4.45
N HIS A 70 6.42 -5.77 4.61
CA HIS A 70 6.68 -6.73 3.54
C HIS A 70 5.41 -7.51 3.26
N ILE A 71 5.13 -7.76 2.00
CA ILE A 71 4.03 -8.60 1.56
C ILE A 71 4.50 -9.56 0.50
N GLN A 72 4.03 -10.80 0.58
CA GLN A 72 4.27 -11.81 -0.44
C GLN A 72 3.04 -11.90 -1.34
N LEU A 73 3.23 -11.70 -2.64
CA LEU A 73 2.21 -11.90 -3.67
C LEU A 73 2.72 -13.01 -4.59
N GLY A 74 1.96 -14.10 -4.69
CA GLY A 74 2.45 -15.36 -5.25
C GLY A 74 3.76 -15.82 -4.60
N GLU A 75 4.81 -15.93 -5.41
CA GLU A 75 6.16 -16.35 -4.97
C GLU A 75 7.11 -15.18 -4.72
N THR A 76 6.67 -13.94 -4.93
CA THR A 76 7.54 -12.76 -4.88
C THR A 76 7.29 -11.94 -3.62
N LEU A 77 8.37 -11.56 -2.93
CA LEU A 77 8.33 -10.67 -1.77
C LEU A 77 8.50 -9.22 -2.23
N TYR A 78 7.60 -8.36 -1.80
CA TYR A 78 7.60 -6.93 -2.11
C TYR A 78 7.73 -6.11 -0.83
N ARG A 79 8.33 -4.93 -0.96
CA ARG A 79 8.25 -3.89 0.06
C ARG A 79 6.98 -3.09 -0.17
N LEU A 80 6.11 -3.06 0.83
CA LEU A 80 4.91 -2.24 0.84
C LEU A 80 5.20 -0.94 1.60
N ILE A 81 4.98 0.20 0.95
CA ILE A 81 5.14 1.53 1.56
C ILE A 81 3.78 2.23 1.49
N VAL A 82 3.21 2.59 2.63
CA VAL A 82 1.94 3.33 2.72
C VAL A 82 2.19 4.75 3.23
N ILE A 83 1.73 5.74 2.47
CA ILE A 83 1.82 7.17 2.76
C ILE A 83 0.48 7.81 2.41
N ASP A 84 -0.20 8.37 3.41
CA ASP A 84 -1.52 8.97 3.28
C ASP A 84 -2.53 8.03 2.60
N HIS A 85 -2.91 8.33 1.36
CA HIS A 85 -3.87 7.58 0.56
C HIS A 85 -3.20 6.80 -0.59
N GLU A 86 -1.87 6.66 -0.55
CA GLU A 86 -1.10 5.90 -1.53
C GLU A 86 -0.36 4.75 -0.84
N ALA A 87 -0.49 3.56 -1.41
CA ALA A 87 0.35 2.42 -1.13
C ALA A 87 1.21 2.14 -2.36
N ARG A 88 2.46 1.70 -2.15
CA ARG A 88 3.38 1.39 -3.23
C ARG A 88 4.11 0.08 -2.98
N LEU A 89 4.11 -0.78 -3.99
CA LEU A 89 4.96 -1.96 -4.07
C LEU A 89 6.28 -1.58 -4.73
N GLU A 90 7.36 -1.89 -4.03
CA GLU A 90 8.73 -1.77 -4.52
C GLU A 90 9.41 -3.14 -4.42
N PRO A 91 10.43 -3.40 -5.27
CA PRO A 91 11.25 -4.60 -5.11
C PRO A 91 11.94 -4.57 -3.75
N PHE A 92 12.13 -5.74 -3.14
CA PHE A 92 12.74 -5.87 -1.83
C PHE A 92 14.22 -5.46 -1.84
#